data_AF-A0ABD0QJU9-F1
#
_entry.id   AF-A0ABD0QJU9-F1
#
_cell.length_a   1.000
_cell.length_b   1.000
_cell.length_c   1.000
_cell.angle_alpha   90.00
_cell.angle_beta   90.00
_cell.angle_gamma   90.00
#
_symmetry.space_group_name_H-M   'P 1'
#
loop_
_entity.id
_entity.type
_entity.pdbx_description
1 polymer ?
#
loop_
_entity_poly.entity_id
_entity_poly.type
_entity_poly.pdbx_seq_one_letter_code
_entity_poly.pdbx_strand_id
1 'polypeptide(L)'
;VLKTGHGILLKSLTQSDAGLYHCLATENNFKHTVARISLRILDREIVEALTESDVPIEPEHRRHHSHHHLPPPPPPPQTHPPALQLHPQPEVRLINQYCQSYRQQIQSQPHKAKRNNRRHTGEQEEEELQEQ
;
A
#
# COMPACT_ATOMS: atom_id res chain seq x y z
N VAL A 1 -9.05 20.87 -3.67
CA VAL A 1 -9.74 19.55 -3.61
C VAL A 1 -10.80 19.49 -4.71
N LEU A 2 -10.90 18.39 -5.45
CA LEU A 2 -11.97 18.16 -6.44
C LEU A 2 -12.86 17.02 -6.00
N LYS A 3 -14.18 17.15 -6.18
CA LYS A 3 -15.13 16.05 -5.98
C LYS A 3 -15.35 15.34 -7.31
N THR A 4 -15.35 14.01 -7.29
CA THR A 4 -15.63 13.14 -8.43
C THR A 4 -16.71 12.14 -8.06
N GLY A 5 -17.26 11.40 -9.03
CA GLY A 5 -18.23 10.34 -8.76
C GLY A 5 -17.66 9.19 -7.90
N HIS A 6 -16.34 9.07 -7.80
CA HIS A 6 -15.66 8.02 -7.04
C HIS A 6 -15.06 8.52 -5.72
N GLY A 7 -15.16 9.81 -5.40
CA GLY A 7 -14.63 10.37 -4.15
C GLY A 7 -14.04 11.76 -4.29
N ILE A 8 -12.94 12.01 -3.59
CA ILE A 8 -12.21 13.30 -3.63
C ILE A 8 -10.82 13.12 -4.22
N LEU A 9 -10.35 14.14 -4.95
CA LEU A 9 -9.00 14.24 -5.46
C LEU A 9 -8.30 15.45 -4.85
N LEU A 10 -7.17 15.19 -4.20
CA LEU A 10 -6.24 16.21 -3.70
C LEU A 10 -5.17 16.43 -4.78
N LYS A 11 -5.16 17.60 -5.42
CA LYS A 11 -4.25 17.91 -6.55
C LYS A 11 -2.79 18.04 -6.10
N SER A 12 -2.60 18.51 -4.87
CA SER A 12 -1.34 18.70 -4.18
C SER A 12 -1.56 18.32 -2.73
N LEU A 13 -0.50 17.87 -2.06
CA LEU A 13 -0.52 17.50 -0.65
C LEU A 13 0.47 18.38 0.10
N THR A 14 0.03 18.87 1.24
CA THR A 14 0.81 19.62 2.22
C THR A 14 0.64 18.98 3.59
N GLN A 15 1.56 19.21 4.52
CA GLN A 15 1.47 18.57 5.84
C GLN A 15 0.15 18.88 6.58
N SER A 16 -0.49 20.02 6.31
CA SER A 16 -1.82 20.38 6.85
C SER A 16 -2.97 19.53 6.32
N ASP A 17 -2.79 18.82 5.21
CA ASP A 17 -3.78 17.88 4.68
C ASP A 17 -3.77 16.54 5.44
N ALA A 18 -2.77 16.27 6.29
CA ALA A 18 -2.73 15.05 7.07
C ALA A 18 -3.90 15.02 8.09
N GLY A 19 -4.49 13.84 8.31
CA GLY A 19 -5.57 13.69 9.29
C GLY A 19 -6.57 12.58 8.98
N LEU A 20 -7.67 12.57 9.73
CA LEU A 20 -8.73 11.57 9.58
C LEU A 20 -9.87 12.08 8.68
N TYR A 21 -10.04 11.42 7.55
CA TYR A 21 -11.09 11.67 6.58
C TYR A 21 -12.28 10.75 6.80
N HIS A 22 -13.48 11.32 6.71
CA HIS A 22 -14.74 10.60 6.85
C HIS A 22 -15.47 10.62 5.52
N CYS A 23 -15.71 9.44 4.95
CA CYS A 23 -16.62 9.27 3.83
C CYS A 23 -18.02 9.06 4.39
N LEU A 24 -18.95 9.96 4.08
CA LEU A 24 -20.33 9.92 4.55
C LEU A 24 -21.26 9.67 3.37
N ALA A 25 -22.19 8.71 3.52
CA ALA A 25 -23.30 8.51 2.61
C ALA A 25 -24.60 8.95 3.28
N THR A 26 -25.53 9.46 2.48
CA THR A 26 -26.88 9.83 2.93
C THR A 26 -27.90 8.99 2.18
N GLU A 27 -28.73 8.25 2.91
CA GLU A 27 -29.83 7.45 2.36
C GLU A 27 -31.09 7.77 3.17
N ASN A 28 -32.20 8.14 2.52
CA ASN A 28 -33.44 8.51 3.20
C ASN A 28 -33.25 9.53 4.35
N ASN A 29 -32.40 10.54 4.14
CA ASN A 29 -32.00 11.56 5.14
C ASN A 29 -31.15 11.03 6.32
N PHE A 30 -30.82 9.74 6.35
CA PHE A 30 -29.90 9.17 7.33
C PHE A 30 -28.46 9.29 6.83
N LYS A 31 -27.61 9.99 7.60
CA LYS A 31 -26.18 10.09 7.33
C LYS A 31 -25.42 9.00 8.09
N HIS A 32 -24.62 8.22 7.38
CA HIS A 32 -23.74 7.23 8.00
C HIS A 32 -22.33 7.28 7.43
N THR A 33 -21.36 6.83 8.23
CA THR A 33 -19.96 6.76 7.81
C THR A 33 -19.73 5.47 7.02
N VAL A 34 -19.33 5.61 5.76
CA VAL A 34 -18.96 4.51 4.87
C VAL A 34 -17.52 4.09 5.11
N ALA A 35 -16.61 5.05 5.29
CA ALA A 35 -15.20 4.79 5.49
C ALA A 35 -14.53 5.86 6.35
N ARG A 36 -13.51 5.43 7.11
CA ARG A 36 -12.61 6.30 7.89
C ARG A 36 -11.20 6.08 7.39
N ILE A 37 -10.59 7.11 6.82
CA ILE A 37 -9.28 7.04 6.17
C ILE A 37 -8.31 7.94 6.91
N SER A 38 -7.21 7.38 7.43
CA SER A 38 -6.14 8.16 8.04
C SER A 38 -5.09 8.49 6.98
N LEU A 39 -4.99 9.76 6.58
CA LEU A 39 -3.99 10.26 5.66
C LEU A 39 -2.76 10.70 6.45
N ARG A 40 -1.62 10.04 6.20
CA ARG A 40 -0.31 10.46 6.67
C ARG A 40 0.53 10.88 5.47
N ILE A 41 1.19 12.02 5.59
CA ILE A 41 2.15 12.52 4.61
C ILE A 41 3.52 12.29 5.22
N LEU A 42 4.38 11.61 4.47
CA LEU A 42 5.74 11.28 4.87
C LEU A 42 6.69 12.19 4.13
N ASP A 43 7.60 12.81 4.88
CA ASP A 43 8.72 13.55 4.30
C ASP A 43 9.71 12.59 3.64
N ARG A 44 10.51 13.13 2.74
CA ARG A 44 11.45 12.36 1.93
C ARG A 44 12.46 11.60 2.79
N GLU A 45 12.96 12.23 3.84
CA GLU A 45 13.93 11.64 4.77
C GLU A 45 13.35 10.41 5.47
N ILE A 46 12.06 10.42 5.78
CA ILE A 46 11.37 9.27 6.39
C ILE A 46 11.23 8.15 5.36
N VAL A 47 10.89 8.48 4.12
CA VAL A 47 10.82 7.49 3.04
C VAL A 47 12.18 6.84 2.80
N GLU A 48 13.25 7.63 2.77
CA GLU A 48 14.62 7.14 2.62
C GLU A 48 14.98 6.21 3.79
N ALA A 49 14.79 6.62 5.05
CA ALA A 49 15.06 5.78 6.21
C ALA A 49 14.24 4.47 6.25
N LEU A 50 12.99 4.49 5.76
CA LEU A 50 12.14 3.29 5.68
C LEU A 50 12.51 2.36 4.52
N THR A 51 13.27 2.87 3.53
CA THR A 51 13.60 2.14 2.30
C THR A 51 15.08 1.86 2.13
N GLU A 52 15.93 2.39 3.01
CA GLU A 52 17.29 1.95 3.21
C GLU A 52 17.25 0.44 3.51
N SER A 53 17.48 -0.33 2.45
CA SER A 53 17.76 -1.75 2.59
C SER A 53 19.07 -1.81 3.36
N ASP A 54 19.15 -2.71 4.34
CA ASP A 54 20.41 -3.20 4.89
C ASP A 54 21.18 -3.87 3.74
N VAL A 55 21.79 -3.07 2.86
CA VAL A 55 22.70 -3.56 1.84
C VAL A 55 23.92 -3.98 2.64
N PRO A 56 24.22 -5.28 2.75
CA PRO A 56 25.46 -5.69 3.37
C PRO A 56 26.54 -5.03 2.54
N ILE A 57 27.27 -4.09 3.15
CA ILE A 57 28.52 -3.60 2.61
C ILE A 57 29.43 -4.81 2.67
N GLU A 58 29.41 -5.64 1.61
CA GLU A 58 30.40 -6.69 1.43
C GLU A 58 31.76 -6.00 1.49
N PRO A 59 32.60 -6.28 2.50
CA PRO A 59 33.89 -5.64 2.60
C PRO A 59 34.71 -6.13 1.42
N GLU A 60 35.05 -5.22 0.50
CA GLU A 60 36.05 -5.46 -0.54
C GLU A 60 37.32 -6.01 0.13
N HIS A 61 37.44 -7.33 0.12
CA HIS A 61 38.62 -8.01 0.63
C HIS A 61 39.75 -7.76 -0.36
N ARG A 62 40.47 -6.68 -0.07
CA ARG A 62 41.88 -6.46 -0.35
C ARG A 62 42.64 -7.80 -0.38
N ARG A 63 42.94 -8.30 -1.57
CA ARG A 63 43.94 -9.35 -1.78
C ARG A 63 44.87 -8.92 -2.91
N HIS A 64 45.86 -8.11 -2.55
CA HIS A 64 47.17 -8.18 -3.18
C HIS A 64 47.66 -9.62 -3.10
N HIS A 65 47.73 -10.33 -4.23
CA HIS A 65 48.66 -11.44 -4.41
C HIS A 65 49.21 -11.39 -5.84
N SER A 66 50.48 -11.06 -5.93
CA SER A 66 51.33 -11.23 -7.10
C SER A 66 51.57 -12.73 -7.30
N HIS A 67 51.09 -13.32 -8.40
CA HIS A 67 51.69 -14.51 -9.02
C HIS A 67 51.37 -14.54 -10.52
N HIS A 68 52.42 -14.73 -11.33
CA HIS A 68 52.39 -14.79 -12.78
C HIS A 68 51.62 -16.02 -13.30
N HIS A 69 50.48 -15.79 -13.95
CA HIS A 69 49.81 -16.79 -14.81
C HIS A 69 49.25 -16.06 -16.04
N LEU A 70 49.51 -16.57 -17.25
CA LEU A 70 48.99 -16.01 -18.51
C LEU A 70 47.44 -16.13 -18.57
N PRO A 71 46.70 -15.08 -19.01
CA PRO A 71 45.25 -15.15 -19.14
C PRO A 71 44.83 -15.92 -20.42
N PRO A 72 43.72 -16.68 -20.40
CA PRO A 72 43.09 -17.19 -21.62
C PRO A 72 42.52 -16.05 -22.48
N PRO A 73 42.35 -16.25 -23.81
CA PRO A 73 41.89 -15.20 -24.72
C PRO A 73 40.48 -14.69 -24.35
N PRO A 74 40.18 -13.40 -24.56
CA PRO A 74 38.91 -12.81 -24.18
C PRO A 74 37.75 -13.38 -25.02
N PRO A 75 36.57 -13.62 -24.42
CA PRO A 75 35.36 -13.92 -25.19
C PRO A 75 34.98 -12.71 -26.08
N PRO A 76 34.31 -12.95 -27.22
CA PRO A 76 33.94 -11.87 -28.15
C PRO A 76 33.06 -10.81 -27.47
N PRO A 77 33.16 -9.54 -27.91
CA PRO A 77 32.43 -8.43 -27.28
C PRO A 77 30.94 -8.63 -27.48
N GLN A 78 30.26 -9.10 -26.44
CA GLN A 78 28.81 -9.03 -26.41
C GLN A 78 28.41 -7.60 -26.06
N THR A 79 28.12 -6.82 -27.09
CA THR A 79 27.44 -5.52 -26.99
C THR A 79 25.98 -5.75 -26.65
N HIS A 80 25.71 -6.25 -25.45
CA HIS A 80 24.42 -6.01 -24.82
C HIS A 80 24.48 -4.58 -24.27
N PRO A 81 23.56 -3.67 -24.62
CA PRO A 81 23.41 -2.47 -23.83
C PRO A 81 23.12 -2.92 -22.39
N PRO A 82 23.86 -2.42 -21.37
CA PRO A 82 23.52 -2.73 -19.99
C PRO A 82 22.07 -2.29 -19.80
N ALA A 83 21.21 -3.23 -19.41
CA ALA A 83 19.84 -2.91 -19.03
C ALA A 83 19.95 -1.77 -18.03
N LEU A 84 19.46 -0.59 -18.40
CA LEU A 84 19.42 0.55 -17.51
C LEU A 84 18.67 0.05 -16.28
N GLN A 85 19.40 -0.20 -15.20
CA GLN A 85 18.82 -0.55 -13.92
C GLN A 85 18.05 0.70 -13.50
N LEU A 86 16.78 0.74 -13.91
CA LEU A 86 15.85 1.74 -13.47
C LEU A 86 15.59 1.41 -12.00
N HIS A 87 16.50 1.85 -11.14
CA HIS A 87 16.37 1.68 -9.71
C HIS A 87 15.06 2.38 -9.34
N PRO A 88 14.03 1.64 -8.88
CA PRO A 88 12.78 2.28 -8.54
C PRO A 88 13.09 3.30 -7.45
N GLN A 89 12.61 4.52 -7.65
CA GLN A 89 12.73 5.60 -6.67
C GLN A 89 12.32 5.08 -5.27
N PRO A 90 12.98 5.52 -4.20
CA PRO A 90 12.74 5.00 -2.84
C PRO A 90 11.23 5.05 -2.48
N GLU A 91 10.53 6.11 -2.88
CA GLU A 91 9.07 6.25 -2.72
C GLU A 91 8.30 5.08 -3.35
N VAL A 92 8.67 4.69 -4.57
CA VAL A 92 8.02 3.59 -5.31
C VAL A 92 8.30 2.25 -4.62
N ARG A 93 9.51 2.05 -4.08
CA ARG A 93 9.86 0.85 -3.32
C ARG A 93 9.00 0.73 -2.04
N LEU A 94 8.85 1.81 -1.28
CA LEU A 94 8.04 1.82 -0.07
C LEU A 94 6.57 1.48 -0.36
N ILE A 95 6.00 2.10 -1.40
CA ILE A 95 4.62 1.84 -1.84
C ILE A 95 4.44 0.36 -2.19
N ASN A 96 5.37 -0.21 -2.97
CA ASN A 96 5.31 -1.60 -3.36
C ASN A 96 5.40 -2.55 -2.16
N GLN A 97 6.32 -2.29 -1.23
CA GLN A 97 6.48 -3.08 -0.01
C GLN A 97 5.20 -3.04 0.85
N TYR A 98 4.61 -1.86 1.04
CA TYR A 98 3.35 -1.70 1.76
C TYR A 98 2.20 -2.46 1.09
N CYS A 99 2.05 -2.34 -0.23
CA CYS A 99 0.99 -3.05 -0.95
C CYS A 99 1.16 -4.58 -0.91
N GLN A 100 2.40 -5.07 -0.93
CA GLN A 100 2.69 -6.50 -0.81
C GLN A 100 2.34 -7.01 0.59
N SER A 101 2.80 -6.33 1.65
CA SER A 101 2.53 -6.74 3.04
C SER A 101 1.04 -6.69 3.36
N TYR A 102 0.32 -5.65 2.92
CA TYR A 102 -1.12 -5.55 3.10
C TYR A 102 -1.87 -6.70 2.42
N ARG A 103 -1.50 -7.05 1.18
CA ARG A 103 -2.10 -8.18 0.45
C ARG A 103 -1.84 -9.53 1.13
N GLN A 104 -0.65 -9.74 1.68
CA GLN A 104 -0.36 -10.95 2.44
C GLN A 104 -1.16 -11.00 3.75
N GLN A 105 -1.32 -9.86 4.44
CA GLN A 105 -2.10 -9.78 5.68
C GLN A 105 -3.59 -10.10 5.48
N ILE A 106 -4.20 -9.63 4.39
CA ILE A 106 -5.61 -9.96 4.09
C ILE A 106 -5.79 -11.43 3.67
N GLN A 107 -4.76 -12.06 3.09
CA GLN A 107 -4.78 -13.47 2.70
C GLN A 107 -4.54 -14.41 3.90
N SER A 108 -3.71 -14.00 4.86
CA SER A 108 -3.40 -14.79 6.07
C SER A 108 -4.45 -14.70 7.18
N GLN A 109 -5.39 -13.75 7.09
CA GLN A 109 -6.51 -13.58 8.03
C GLN A 109 -7.87 -13.89 7.36
N PRO A 110 -8.26 -15.17 7.17
CA PRO A 110 -9.60 -15.51 6.70
C PRO A 110 -10.72 -15.22 7.73
N HIS A 111 -10.40 -14.73 8.93
CA HIS A 111 -11.38 -14.53 10.00
C HIS A 111 -11.32 -13.12 10.60
N LYS A 112 -12.10 -12.22 10.01
CA LYS A 112 -13.05 -11.31 10.68
C LYS A 112 -13.63 -10.32 9.65
N ALA A 113 -14.25 -10.85 8.60
CA ALA A 113 -15.48 -10.22 8.13
C ALA A 113 -16.46 -10.30 9.30
N LYS A 114 -16.41 -9.30 10.19
CA LYS A 114 -17.43 -9.12 11.21
C LYS A 114 -18.69 -8.71 10.44
N ARG A 115 -19.38 -9.71 9.87
CA ARG A 115 -20.82 -9.68 9.66
C ARG A 115 -21.36 -9.12 10.96
N ASN A 116 -21.83 -7.87 10.93
CA ASN A 116 -22.62 -7.39 12.05
C ASN A 116 -23.77 -8.41 12.17
N ASN A 117 -23.90 -8.98 13.36
CA ASN A 117 -24.93 -9.94 13.63
C ASN A 117 -26.19 -9.11 13.95
N ARG A 118 -27.15 -9.14 13.02
CA ARG A 118 -28.52 -9.60 13.25
C ARG A 118 -29.31 -8.84 14.33
N ARG A 119 -30.37 -8.14 13.90
CA ARG A 119 -31.63 -8.11 14.65
C ARG A 119 -32.69 -8.84 13.84
N HIS A 120 -33.19 -9.92 14.43
CA HIS A 120 -34.53 -10.44 14.18
C HIS A 120 -35.53 -9.32 14.48
N THR A 121 -36.33 -8.93 13.51
CA THR A 121 -37.71 -8.52 13.77
C THR A 121 -38.54 -9.76 13.48
N GLY A 122 -39.16 -10.29 14.52
CA GLY A 122 -39.95 -11.51 14.47
C GLY A 122 -41.18 -11.33 13.61
N GLU A 123 -41.50 -12.36 12.85
CA GLU A 123 -42.85 -12.63 12.38
C GLU A 123 -43.66 -13.01 13.63
N GLN A 124 -44.42 -12.05 14.14
CA GLN A 124 -45.62 -12.26 14.94
C GLN A 124 -46.72 -11.48 14.22
N GLU A 125 -47.32 -12.11 13.21
CA GLU A 125 -48.62 -11.70 12.66
C GLU A 125 -49.67 -12.72 13.13
N GLU A 126 -50.19 -12.47 14.32
CA GLU A 126 -51.51 -12.87 14.83
C GLU A 126 -51.91 -11.65 15.72
N GLU A 127 -53.05 -10.97 15.62
CA GLU A 127 -54.40 -11.34 15.21
C GLU A 127 -55.23 -10.03 15.11
N GLU A 128 -56.18 -9.98 14.16
CA GLU A 128 -57.46 -9.24 14.12
C GLU A 128 -57.66 -7.82 14.72
N LEU A 129 -58.07 -6.89 13.85
CA LEU A 129 -59.35 -6.15 13.95
C LEU A 129 -59.65 -5.46 12.59
N GLN A 130 -60.49 -6.05 11.72
CA GLN A 130 -61.92 -5.74 11.51
C GLN A 130 -62.19 -4.41 10.77
N GLU A 131 -62.51 -4.50 9.48
CA GLU A 131 -63.65 -3.75 8.87
C GLU A 131 -64.00 -4.31 7.48
N GLN A 132 -64.98 -5.24 7.44
CA GLN A 132 -66.13 -5.33 6.51
C GLN A 132 -66.89 -6.64 6.71
#